data_AF-A0A838PTR1-F1
#
_entry.id   AF-A0A838PTR1-F1
#
_cell.length_a   1.000
_cell.length_b   1.000
_cell.length_c   1.000
_cell.angle_alpha   90.00
_cell.angle_beta   90.00
_cell.angle_gamma   90.00
#
_symmetry.space_group_name_H-M   'P 1'
#
loop_
_entity.id
_entity.type
_entity.pdbx_description
1 polymer ?
#
loop_
_entity_poly.entity_id
_entity_poly.type
_entity_poly.pdbx_seq_one_letter_code
_entity_poly.pdbx_strand_id
1 'polypeptide(L)' 'MADASVRERPALGSERIVAGAAIGAAGMAVPDKVVENDPIQERLGVEGGWITKRTGISRRHVLAPGERLIDIAVKAGGAA' A
#
# COMPACT_ATOMS: atom_id res chain seq x y z
N MET A 1 35.51 -7.13 -9.86
CA MET A 1 34.61 -7.77 -8.87
C MET A 1 34.30 -6.71 -7.83
N ALA A 2 33.07 -6.19 -7.83
CA ALA A 2 32.68 -5.08 -6.96
C ALA A 2 32.36 -5.62 -5.56
N ASP A 3 33.14 -5.16 -4.58
CA ASP A 3 32.94 -5.43 -3.15
C ASP A 3 31.68 -4.68 -2.67
N ALA A 4 30.64 -5.45 -2.36
CA ALA A 4 29.39 -4.96 -1.82
C ALA A 4 29.60 -4.57 -0.35
N SER A 5 30.15 -3.38 -0.13
CA SER A 5 30.17 -2.75 1.20
C SER A 5 28.73 -2.55 1.67
N VAL A 6 28.30 -3.43 2.58
CA VAL A 6 27.07 -3.29 3.35
C VAL A 6 27.19 -1.98 4.12
N ARG A 7 26.42 -0.97 3.73
CA ARG A 7 26.30 0.26 4.50
C ARG A 7 25.63 -0.09 5.82
N GLU A 8 26.37 0.02 6.92
CA GLU A 8 25.79 -0.06 8.25
C GLU A 8 24.69 0.99 8.40
N ARG A 9 23.49 0.54 8.75
CA ARG A 9 22.36 1.41 9.07
C ARG A 9 22.56 1.89 10.51
N PRO A 10 22.65 3.20 10.78
CA PRO A 10 22.74 3.67 12.16
C PRO A 10 21.55 3.16 12.96
N ALA A 11 21.81 2.70 14.18
CA ALA A 11 20.77 2.30 15.11
C ALA A 11 19.81 3.49 15.31
N LEU A 12 18.52 3.25 15.12
CA LEU A 12 17.46 4.22 15.40
C LEU A 12 17.36 4.41 16.91
N GLY A 13 18.24 5.24 17.46
CA GLY A 13 18.20 5.69 18.85
C GLY A 13 18.57 7.15 18.86
N SER A 14 17.59 8.03 19.05
CA SER A 14 17.89 9.43 19.36
C SER A 14 17.74 9.65 20.85
N GLU A 15 18.86 9.90 21.53
CA GLU A 15 18.95 10.55 22.85
C GLU A 15 18.46 12.01 22.77
N ARG A 16 17.26 12.23 22.25
CA ARG A 16 16.50 13.45 22.49
C ARG A 16 15.25 13.04 23.23
N ILE A 17 15.19 13.36 24.51
CA ILE A 17 13.89 13.43 25.19
C ILE A 17 13.16 14.61 24.57
N VAL A 18 12.36 14.33 23.55
CA VAL A 18 11.43 15.27 22.96
C VAL A 18 10.13 15.08 23.74
N ALA A 19 9.74 16.07 24.55
CA ALA A 19 8.31 16.24 24.82
C ALA A 19 7.64 16.46 23.46
N GLY A 20 6.80 15.52 23.00
CA GLY A 20 6.30 15.54 21.63
C GLY A 20 5.29 14.45 21.31
N ALA A 21 4.79 14.44 20.07
CA ALA A 21 3.84 13.45 19.57
C ALA A 21 4.58 12.28 18.88
N ALA A 22 4.03 11.07 19.02
CA ALA A 22 4.47 9.87 18.32
C ALA A 22 3.26 9.16 17.69
N ILE A 23 3.50 8.27 16.74
CA ILE A 23 2.45 7.41 16.19
C ILE A 23 2.04 6.43 17.29
N GLY A 24 0.81 6.58 17.81
CA GLY A 24 0.28 5.68 18.84
C GLY A 24 -0.27 4.37 18.27
N ALA A 25 -0.80 4.41 17.04
CA ALA A 25 -1.35 3.26 16.34
C ALA A 25 -1.45 3.52 14.83
N ALA A 26 -1.67 2.45 14.07
CA ALA A 26 -2.01 2.49 12.66
C ALA A 26 -2.99 1.35 12.34
N GLY A 27 -4.07 1.68 11.63
CA GLY A 27 -5.08 0.74 11.18
C GLY A 27 -5.23 0.78 9.67
N MET A 28 -5.74 -0.32 9.09
CA MET A 28 -5.91 -0.46 7.65
C MET A 28 -7.28 -1.03 7.32
N ALA A 29 -7.92 -0.46 6.31
CA ALA A 29 -9.10 -1.02 5.69
C ALA A 29 -9.04 -0.75 4.18
N VAL A 30 -9.59 -1.67 3.39
CA VAL A 30 -9.71 -1.56 1.94
C VAL A 30 -11.14 -1.91 1.52
N PRO A 31 -11.62 -1.46 0.35
CA PRO A 31 -12.88 -1.92 -0.21
C PRO A 31 -12.89 -3.43 -0.42
N ASP A 32 -14.06 -4.07 -0.27
CA ASP A 32 -14.16 -5.53 -0.41
C ASP A 32 -14.06 -5.99 -1.88
N LYS A 33 -14.47 -5.13 -2.83
CA LYS A 33 -14.47 -5.47 -4.25
C LYS A 33 -13.03 -5.47 -4.80
N VAL A 34 -12.61 -6.66 -5.24
CA VAL A 34 -11.33 -6.89 -5.91
C VAL A 34 -11.54 -6.86 -7.44
N VAL A 35 -10.60 -6.23 -8.13
CA VAL A 35 -10.49 -6.25 -9.60
C VAL A 35 -9.14 -6.81 -9.99
N GLU A 36 -9.17 -7.93 -10.69
CA GLU A 36 -8.00 -8.57 -11.29
C GLU A 36 -7.48 -7.78 -12.50
N ASN A 37 -6.26 -8.09 -12.94
CA ASN A 37 -5.67 -7.38 -14.07
C ASN A 37 -6.33 -7.74 -15.42
N ASP A 38 -6.75 -8.98 -15.62
CA ASP A 38 -7.20 -9.48 -16.93
C ASP A 38 -8.30 -8.61 -17.58
N PRO A 39 -9.39 -8.23 -16.89
CA PRO A 39 -10.44 -7.39 -17.48
C PRO A 39 -9.93 -5.97 -17.83
N ILE A 40 -8.92 -5.49 -17.10
CA ILE A 40 -8.31 -4.17 -17.35
C ILE A 40 -7.38 -4.25 -18.56
N GLN A 41 -6.64 -5.34 -18.69
CA GLN A 41 -5.75 -5.58 -19.82
C GLN A 41 -6.54 -5.73 -21.12
N GLU A 42 -7.64 -6.48 -21.07
CA GLU A 42 -8.58 -6.62 -22.19
C GLU A 42 -9.14 -5.25 -22.61
N ARG A 43 -9.65 -4.46 -21.65
CA ARG A 43 -10.17 -3.11 -21.92
C ARG A 43 -9.13 -2.15 -22.50
N LEU A 44 -7.85 -2.34 -22.17
CA LEU A 44 -6.74 -1.51 -22.65
C LEU A 44 -6.07 -2.05 -23.90
N GLY A 45 -6.42 -3.25 -24.37
CA GLY A 45 -5.80 -3.91 -25.52
C GLY A 45 -4.32 -4.23 -25.30
N VAL A 46 -3.91 -4.51 -24.06
CA VAL A 46 -2.51 -4.86 -23.73
C VAL A 46 -2.36 -6.36 -23.46
N GLU A 47 -1.18 -6.89 -23.76
CA GLU A 47 -0.85 -8.31 -23.54
C GLU A 47 -1.03 -8.75 -22.08
N GLY A 48 -1.34 -10.03 -21.86
CA GLY A 48 -1.41 -10.65 -20.53
C GLY A 48 -0.12 -10.44 -19.72
N GLY A 49 -0.24 -10.19 -18.42
CA GLY A 49 0.89 -9.84 -17.56
C GLY A 49 1.54 -8.45 -17.77
N TRP A 50 1.15 -7.64 -18.77
CA TRP A 50 1.75 -6.31 -19.00
C TRP A 50 1.71 -5.40 -17.76
N ILE A 51 0.56 -5.35 -17.07
CA ILE A 51 0.39 -4.51 -15.87
C ILE A 51 1.33 -4.96 -14.76
N THR A 52 1.35 -6.26 -14.45
CA THR A 52 2.23 -6.82 -13.41
C THR A 52 3.70 -6.57 -13.75
N LYS A 53 4.11 -6.79 -15.00
CA LYS A 53 5.48 -6.59 -15.46
C LYS A 53 5.95 -5.14 -15.31
N ARG A 54 5.06 -4.17 -15.54
CA ARG A 54 5.39 -2.73 -15.50
C ARG A 54 5.24 -2.08 -14.12
N THR A 55 4.39 -2.62 -13.26
CA THR A 55 3.98 -1.95 -12.01
C THR A 55 4.10 -2.81 -10.76
N GLY A 56 4.25 -4.13 -10.91
CA GLY A 56 4.18 -5.08 -9.80
C GLY A 56 2.77 -5.33 -9.25
N ILE A 57 1.73 -4.68 -9.79
CA ILE A 57 0.35 -4.81 -9.30
C ILE A 57 -0.27 -6.08 -9.87
N SER A 58 -0.70 -7.00 -9.02
CA SER A 58 -1.43 -8.22 -9.43
C SER A 58 -2.95 -8.04 -9.44
N ARG A 59 -3.48 -7.30 -8.47
CA ARG A 59 -4.92 -6.99 -8.31
C ARG A 59 -5.09 -5.68 -7.55
N ARG A 60 -6.30 -5.13 -7.54
CA ARG A 60 -6.62 -3.90 -6.80
C ARG A 60 -7.99 -3.94 -6.15
N HIS A 61 -8.13 -3.24 -5.04
CA HIS A 61 -9.42 -3.02 -4.38
C HIS A 61 -10.03 -1.72 -4.90
N VAL A 62 -11.32 -1.74 -5.24
CA VAL A 62 -12.05 -0.57 -5.76
C VAL A 62 -13.36 -0.42 -5.01
N LEU A 63 -13.81 0.81 -4.77
CA LEU A 63 -15.10 1.05 -4.15
C LEU A 63 -16.22 0.46 -5.02
N ALA A 64 -17.18 -0.21 -4.36
CA ALA A 64 -18.42 -0.58 -5.02
C ALA A 64 -19.28 0.66 -5.31
N PRO A 65 -20.19 0.63 -6.29
CA PRO A 65 -21.16 1.70 -6.47
C PRO A 65 -21.92 1.98 -5.17
N GLY A 66 -21.92 3.24 -4.72
CA GLY A 66 -22.56 3.66 -3.47
C GLY A 66 -21.68 3.55 -2.22
N GLU A 67 -20.52 2.91 -2.29
CA GLU A 67 -19.54 2.89 -1.20
C GLU A 67 -18.70 4.16 -1.20
N ARG A 68 -18.42 4.72 -0.01
CA ARG A 68 -17.68 5.99 0.12
C ARG A 68 -16.33 5.79 0.78
N LEU A 69 -15.39 6.67 0.43
CA LEU A 69 -14.07 6.73 1.05
C LEU A 69 -14.13 6.88 2.58
N ILE A 70 -15.05 7.68 3.09
CA ILE A 70 -15.16 7.92 4.55
C ILE A 70 -15.56 6.65 5.31
N ASP A 71 -16.30 5.74 4.70
CA ASP A 71 -16.70 4.48 5.33
C ASP A 71 -15.46 3.58 5.51
N ILE A 72 -14.54 3.57 4.52
CA ILE A 72 -13.24 2.91 4.62
C ILE A 72 -12.34 3.58 5.67
N ALA A 73 -12.31 4.92 5.71
CA ALA A 73 -11.51 5.66 6.68
C ALA A 73 -11.97 5.40 8.13
N VAL A 74 -13.28 5.33 8.37
CA VAL A 74 -13.83 4.97 9.69
C VAL A 74 -13.45 3.53 10.07
N LYS A 75 -13.54 2.57 9.13
CA LYS A 75 -13.08 1.18 9.37
C LYS A 75 -11.60 1.13 9.72
N ALA A 76 -10.75 1.85 8.99
CA ALA A 76 -9.32 1.91 9.26
C ALA A 76 -9.02 2.55 10.62
N GLY A 77 -9.71 3.64 10.96
CA GLY A 77 -9.58 4.30 12.27
C GLY A 77 -10.04 3.42 13.43
N GLY A 78 -11.07 2.60 13.25
CA GLY A 78 -11.51 1.62 14.25
C GLY A 78 -10.61 0.39 14.39
N ALA A 79 -9.67 0.19 13.46
CA ALA A 79 -8.67 -0.88 13.49
C ALA A 79 -7.29 -0.43 13.98
N ALA A 80 -7.12 0.87 14.26
CA ALA A 80 -5.94 1.45 14.89
C ALA A 80 -6.10 1.41 16.41
#